data_AF-A0A327JEN1-F1
#
_entry.id   AF-A0A327JEN1-F1
#
_cell.length_a   1.000
_cell.length_b   1.000
_cell.length_c   1.000
_cell.angle_alpha   90.00
_cell.angle_beta   90.00
_cell.angle_gamma   90.00
#
_symmetry.space_group_name_H-M   'P 1'
#
loop_
_entity.id
_entity.type
_entity.pdbx_description
1 polymer ?
#
loop_
_entity_poly.entity_id
_entity_poly.type
_entity_poly.pdbx_seq_one_letter_code
_entity_poly.pdbx_strand_id
1 'polypeptide(L)'
;HLKAGSRHVYELHGSIQTAACPKCGARYGLDHILQEEVPRCNRVNGKGRACGFILKTDVVLFGDAVQHFDTLFEVLNESDLLLVIGTSLEVAPV
;
A
#
# COMPACT_ATOMS: atom_id res chain seq x y z
N HIS A 1 10.76 2.58 7.53
CA HIS A 1 11.01 4.00 7.88
C HIS A 1 10.18 4.47 9.07
N LEU A 2 8.85 4.33 9.05
CA LEU A 2 7.99 4.77 10.17
C LEU A 2 8.40 4.20 11.53
N LYS A 3 8.64 2.88 11.63
CA LYS A 3 9.11 2.21 12.87
C LYS A 3 10.45 2.76 13.39
N ALA A 4 11.27 3.37 12.53
CA ALA A 4 12.54 3.99 12.92
C ALA A 4 12.39 5.45 13.36
N GLY A 5 11.16 6.01 13.34
CA GLY A 5 10.86 7.37 13.82
C GLY A 5 10.75 8.44 12.74
N SER A 6 10.93 8.09 11.46
CA SER A 6 10.69 9.03 10.34
C SER A 6 9.22 9.46 10.31
N ARG A 7 8.98 10.77 10.11
CA ARG A 7 7.61 11.35 10.13
C ARG A 7 7.05 11.65 8.74
N HIS A 8 7.90 12.06 7.80
CA HIS A 8 7.52 12.32 6.42
C HIS A 8 7.98 11.14 5.57
N VAL A 9 7.11 10.13 5.46
CA VAL A 9 7.38 8.91 4.71
C VAL A 9 6.28 8.75 3.67
N TYR A 10 6.67 8.69 2.41
CA TYR A 10 5.78 8.40 1.29
C TYR A 10 6.12 7.00 0.77
N GLU A 11 5.29 6.01 1.10
CA GLU A 11 5.46 4.64 0.64
C GLU A 11 4.90 4.53 -0.79
N LEU A 12 5.69 4.93 -1.79
CA LEU A 12 5.28 5.01 -3.20
C LEU A 12 4.73 3.68 -3.75
N HIS A 13 5.41 2.58 -3.41
CA HIS A 13 5.00 1.22 -3.74
C HIS A 13 4.09 0.59 -2.69
N GLY A 14 3.52 1.41 -1.81
CA GLY A 14 2.62 0.99 -0.76
C GLY A 14 3.27 0.16 0.34
N SER A 15 2.44 -0.60 1.06
CA SER A 15 2.82 -1.24 2.31
C SER A 15 2.16 -2.59 2.49
N ILE A 16 2.89 -3.56 3.06
CA ILE A 16 2.30 -4.84 3.48
C ILE A 16 1.50 -4.72 4.78
N GLN A 17 1.59 -3.58 5.48
CA GLN A 17 0.97 -3.36 6.78
C GLN A 17 -0.56 -3.39 6.73
N THR A 18 -1.15 -3.20 5.56
CA THR A 18 -2.59 -3.18 5.34
C THR A 18 -2.98 -3.85 4.02
N ALA A 19 -4.26 -4.23 3.92
CA ALA A 19 -4.86 -4.80 2.74
C ALA A 19 -6.28 -4.28 2.55
N ALA A 20 -6.73 -4.21 1.31
CA ALA A 20 -8.08 -3.86 0.94
C ALA A 20 -8.77 -5.01 0.22
N CYS A 21 -10.08 -5.15 0.41
CA CYS A 21 -10.90 -6.06 -0.37
C CYS A 21 -11.25 -5.41 -1.72
N PRO A 22 -10.78 -5.96 -2.86
CA PRO A 22 -11.07 -5.39 -4.19
C PRO A 22 -12.57 -5.35 -4.52
N LYS A 23 -13.38 -6.20 -3.88
CA LYS A 23 -14.81 -6.31 -4.13
C LYS A 23 -15.66 -5.30 -3.35
N CYS A 24 -15.28 -4.98 -2.11
CA CYS A 24 -16.13 -4.18 -1.22
C CYS A 24 -15.42 -3.01 -0.54
N GLY A 25 -14.12 -2.84 -0.76
CA GLY A 25 -13.33 -1.74 -0.22
C GLY A 25 -13.00 -1.82 1.28
N ALA A 26 -13.45 -2.87 1.99
CA ALA A 26 -13.09 -3.04 3.40
C ALA A 26 -11.57 -3.16 3.57
N ARG A 27 -11.04 -2.49 4.60
CA ARG A 27 -9.61 -2.46 4.91
C ARG A 27 -9.29 -3.32 6.13
N TYR A 28 -8.11 -3.90 6.11
CA TYR A 28 -7.61 -4.84 7.10
C TYR A 28 -6.17 -4.50 7.46
N GLY A 29 -5.82 -4.64 8.73
CA GLY A 29 -4.44 -4.51 9.20
C GLY A 29 -3.68 -5.82 9.14
N LEU A 30 -2.36 -5.74 9.33
CA LEU A 30 -1.44 -6.88 9.27
C LEU A 30 -1.87 -8.07 10.13
N ASP A 31 -2.37 -7.83 11.35
CA ASP A 31 -2.80 -8.90 12.26
C ASP A 31 -3.90 -9.78 11.66
N HIS A 32 -4.80 -9.22 10.84
CA HIS A 32 -5.83 -10.00 10.13
C HIS A 32 -5.23 -10.73 8.93
N ILE A 33 -4.32 -10.08 8.21
CA ILE A 33 -3.68 -10.62 7.01
C ILE A 33 -2.87 -11.87 7.33
N LEU A 34 -2.20 -11.91 8.49
CA LEU A 34 -1.34 -13.01 8.91
C LEU A 34 -2.05 -14.20 9.54
N GLN A 35 -3.37 -14.13 9.78
CA GLN A 35 -4.13 -15.22 10.41
C GLN A 35 -4.29 -16.44 9.50
N GLU A 36 -4.26 -16.25 8.19
CA GLU A 36 -4.46 -17.30 7.20
C GLU A 36 -3.44 -17.15 6.08
N GLU A 37 -3.08 -18.27 5.43
CA GLU A 37 -2.17 -18.27 4.29
C GLU A 37 -2.73 -17.48 3.09
N VAL A 38 -4.06 -17.52 2.91
CA VAL A 38 -4.78 -16.75 1.89
C VAL A 38 -5.87 -15.92 2.57
N PRO A 39 -5.58 -14.66 2.95
CA PRO A 39 -6.49 -13.86 3.76
C PRO A 39 -7.74 -13.45 2.98
N ARG A 40 -8.91 -13.60 3.62
CA ARG A 40 -10.22 -13.31 3.02
C ARG A 40 -10.96 -12.20 3.75
N CYS A 41 -11.81 -11.50 2.99
CA CYS A 41 -12.70 -10.49 3.51
C CYS A 41 -13.83 -11.12 4.34
N ASN A 42 -13.84 -10.83 5.64
CA ASN A 42 -14.88 -11.25 6.58
C ASN A 42 -16.09 -10.29 6.65
N ARG A 43 -16.13 -9.23 5.82
CA ARG A 43 -17.23 -8.27 5.84
C ARG A 43 -18.54 -8.94 5.45
N VAL A 44 -19.58 -8.69 6.23
CA VAL A 44 -20.96 -9.12 5.96
C VAL A 44 -21.78 -7.90 5.54
N ASN A 45 -22.57 -8.02 4.47
CA ASN A 45 -23.45 -6.94 4.01
C ASN A 45 -24.77 -6.88 4.80
N GLY A 46 -25.59 -5.86 4.57
CA GLY A 46 -26.88 -5.69 5.24
C GLY A 46 -27.92 -6.80 4.99
N LYS A 47 -27.64 -7.74 4.07
CA LYS A 47 -28.48 -8.93 3.80
C LYS A 47 -27.91 -10.20 4.44
N GLY A 48 -26.91 -10.09 5.31
CA GLY A 48 -26.29 -11.23 6.00
C GLY A 48 -25.33 -12.05 5.13
N ARG A 49 -24.96 -11.59 3.93
CA ARG A 49 -24.05 -12.32 3.03
C ARG A 49 -22.60 -11.91 3.26
N ALA A 50 -21.74 -12.88 3.53
CA ALA A 50 -20.29 -12.68 3.63
C ALA A 50 -19.67 -12.36 2.27
N CYS A 51 -18.67 -11.47 2.27
CA CYS A 51 -17.93 -11.08 1.06
C CYS A 51 -17.05 -12.23 0.55
N GLY A 52 -16.18 -12.78 1.42
CA GLY A 52 -15.33 -13.95 1.18
C GLY A 52 -14.24 -13.78 0.13
N PHE A 53 -14.13 -12.59 -0.47
CA PHE A 53 -13.17 -12.29 -1.52
C PHE A 53 -11.75 -12.21 -0.95
N ILE A 54 -10.74 -12.63 -1.73
CA ILE A 54 -9.33 -12.59 -1.33
C ILE A 54 -8.91 -11.12 -1.16
N LEU A 55 -8.19 -10.84 -0.08
CA LEU A 55 -7.67 -9.50 0.17
C LEU A 55 -6.46 -9.23 -0.72
N LYS A 56 -6.39 -8.03 -1.29
CA LYS A 56 -5.19 -7.53 -1.96
C LYS A 56 -4.44 -6.66 -0.96
N THR A 57 -3.17 -6.97 -0.70
CA THR A 57 -2.32 -6.11 0.11
C THR A 57 -2.16 -4.75 -0.56
N ASP A 58 -1.93 -3.72 0.24
CA ASP A 58 -1.78 -2.35 -0.27
C ASP A 58 -0.37 -2.12 -0.86
N VAL A 59 0.30 -3.18 -1.32
CA VAL A 59 1.55 -3.13 -2.08
C VAL A 59 1.22 -2.92 -3.55
N VAL A 60 2.00 -2.07 -4.21
CA VAL A 60 1.92 -1.84 -5.65
C VAL A 60 2.61 -2.98 -6.38
N LEU A 61 1.86 -3.71 -7.20
CA LEU A 61 2.37 -4.74 -8.10
C LEU A 61 2.65 -4.15 -9.49
N PHE A 62 3.36 -4.90 -10.34
CA PHE A 62 3.53 -4.49 -11.74
C PHE A 62 2.17 -4.27 -12.43
N GLY A 63 2.01 -3.09 -13.02
CA GLY A 63 0.77 -2.66 -13.67
C GLY A 63 -0.20 -1.91 -12.76
N ASP A 64 0.04 -1.85 -11.44
CA ASP A 64 -0.72 -0.98 -10.55
C ASP A 64 -0.22 0.47 -10.62
N ALA A 65 -1.11 1.41 -10.29
CA ALA A 65 -0.74 2.80 -10.08
C ALA A 65 0.04 2.96 -8.76
N VAL A 66 1.11 3.75 -8.79
CA VAL A 66 1.86 4.16 -7.59
C VAL A 66 1.08 5.16 -6.74
N GLN A 67 1.40 5.23 -5.46
CA GLN A 67 0.77 6.15 -4.52
C GLN A 67 1.58 7.45 -4.41
N HIS A 68 0.95 8.57 -4.06
CA HIS A 68 1.61 9.85 -3.75
C HIS A 68 2.43 10.50 -4.89
N PHE A 69 2.29 10.02 -6.13
CA PHE A 69 3.13 10.48 -7.25
C PHE A 69 3.09 12.00 -7.45
N ASP A 70 1.89 12.59 -7.49
CA ASP A 70 1.73 14.04 -7.69
C ASP A 70 2.34 14.86 -6.55
N THR A 71 2.08 14.46 -5.29
CA THR A 71 2.64 15.13 -4.11
C THR A 71 4.17 15.04 -4.07
N LEU A 72 4.74 13.89 -4.42
CA LEU A 72 6.19 13.72 -4.47
C LEU A 72 6.81 14.54 -5.59
N PHE A 73 6.14 14.64 -6.75
CA PHE A 73 6.60 15.46 -7.86
C PHE A 73 6.70 16.94 -7.46
N GLU A 74 5.70 17.47 -6.76
CA GLU A 74 5.74 18.84 -6.22
C GLU A 74 6.89 19.04 -5.24
N VAL A 75 7.04 18.15 -4.25
CA VAL A 75 8.11 18.22 -3.23
C VAL A 75 9.50 18.14 -3.87
N LEU A 76 9.68 17.27 -4.87
CA LEU A 76 10.94 17.13 -5.59
C LEU A 76 11.26 18.38 -6.40
N ASN A 77 10.25 19.02 -7.00
CA ASN A 77 10.43 20.25 -7.78
C ASN A 77 10.85 21.45 -6.91
N GLU A 78 10.50 21.44 -5.62
CA GLU A 78 10.91 22.46 -4.65
C GLU A 78 12.22 22.12 -3.92
N SER A 79 12.76 20.91 -4.12
CA SER A 79 13.97 20.45 -3.45
C SER A 79 15.25 20.96 -4.13
N ASP A 80 16.22 21.40 -3.34
CA ASP A 80 17.55 21.82 -3.80
C ASP A 80 18.55 20.66 -3.87
N LEU A 81 18.24 19.54 -3.22
CA LEU A 81 19.06 18.34 -3.17
C LEU A 81 18.22 17.06 -3.12
N LEU A 82 18.58 16.08 -3.95
CA LEU A 82 18.04 14.71 -3.90
C LEU A 82 19.15 13.72 -3.55
N LEU A 83 18.93 12.92 -2.50
CA LEU A 83 19.80 11.83 -2.11
C LEU A 83 19.11 10.48 -2.31
N VAL A 84 19.69 9.64 -3.17
CA VAL A 84 19.18 8.30 -3.48
C VAL A 84 20.07 7.26 -2.81
N ILE A 85 19.49 6.39 -1.98
CA ILE A 85 20.22 5.40 -1.19
C ILE A 85 19.58 4.02 -1.33
N GLY A 86 20.38 3.01 -1.69
CA GLY A 86 19.96 1.61 -1.64
C GLY A 86 18.95 1.18 -2.72
N THR A 87 19.05 1.72 -3.94
CA THR A 87 18.23 1.32 -5.09
C THR A 87 19.04 1.38 -6.39
N SER A 88 18.70 0.54 -7.38
CA SER A 88 19.30 0.57 -8.73
C SER A 88 18.65 1.58 -9.67
N LEU A 89 17.45 2.10 -9.33
CA LEU A 89 16.62 2.97 -10.17
C LEU A 89 16.18 2.36 -11.52
N GLU A 90 16.14 1.03 -11.65
CA GLU A 90 15.77 0.37 -12.93
C GLU A 90 14.26 0.18 -13.16
N VAL A 91 13.43 0.37 -12.12
CA VAL A 91 11.98 0.11 -12.18
C VAL A 91 11.23 1.43 -12.20
N ALA A 92 10.52 1.73 -13.29
CA ALA A 92 9.70 2.94 -13.40
C ALA A 92 8.20 2.65 -13.14
N PRO A 93 7.44 3.63 -12.60
CA PRO A 93 7.91 4.88 -12.00
C PRO A 93 8.51 4.65 -10.60
N VAL A 94 9.61 5.37 -10.30
CA VAL A 94 10.19 5.56 -8.95
C VAL A 94 9.70 6.89 -8.39
#